data_AF-A0A2S9G443-F1
#
_entry.id   AF-A0A2S9G443-F1
#
_cell.length_a   1.000
_cell.length_b   1.000
_cell.length_c   1.000
_cell.angle_alpha   90.00
_cell.angle_beta   90.00
_cell.angle_gamma   90.00
#
_symmetry.space_group_name_H-M   'P 1'
#
loop_
_entity.id
_entity.type
_entity.pdbx_description
1 polymer ?
#
loop_
_entity_poly.entity_id
_entity_poly.type
_entity_poly.pdbx_seq_one_letter_code
_entity_poly.pdbx_strand_id
1 'polypeptide(L)'
;EHVSALYDYDATFEGMRRIVTALFADPSYPADGHYVRRRYESGIAPGAWESLAAARFRRPGLEPPVTPSSKRAYGRITVPTLVI
;
A
#
# COMPACT_ATOMS: atom_id res chain seq x y z
N GLU A 1 -5.08 -6.68 8.01
CA GLU A 1 -5.30 -5.24 8.19
C GLU A 1 -4.49 -4.37 7.24
N HIS A 2 -3.19 -4.62 7.02
CA HIS A 2 -2.36 -3.68 6.26
C HIS A 2 -2.68 -3.63 4.75
N VAL A 3 -3.01 -4.77 4.13
CA VAL A 3 -3.36 -4.83 2.70
C VAL A 3 -4.64 -4.09 2.34
N SER A 4 -5.66 -4.08 3.22
CA SER A 4 -6.93 -3.41 2.93
C SER A 4 -6.75 -1.90 2.81
N ALA A 5 -5.85 -1.29 3.60
CA ALA A 5 -5.52 0.13 3.47
C ALA A 5 -5.03 0.52 2.06
N LEU A 6 -4.37 -0.39 1.34
CA LEU A 6 -3.97 -0.16 -0.05
C LEU A 6 -5.12 -0.29 -1.05
N TYR A 7 -6.11 -1.15 -0.80
CA TYR A 7 -7.26 -1.34 -1.70
C TYR A 7 -8.37 -0.32 -1.47
N ASP A 8 -8.58 0.08 -0.22
CA ASP A 8 -9.64 0.99 0.22
C ASP A 8 -9.17 2.46 0.24
N TYR A 9 -8.01 2.74 -0.35
CA TYR A 9 -7.49 4.09 -0.39
C TYR A 9 -8.43 5.02 -1.18
N ASP A 10 -8.82 6.10 -0.51
CA ASP A 10 -9.85 7.06 -0.89
C ASP A 10 -9.28 8.41 -1.36
N ALA A 11 -7.97 8.49 -1.62
CA ALA A 11 -7.28 9.72 -1.99
C ALA A 11 -7.39 10.84 -0.93
N THR A 12 -7.54 10.50 0.34
CA THR A 12 -7.46 11.45 1.46
C THR A 12 -6.10 11.41 2.17
N PHE A 13 -5.75 12.49 2.88
CA PHE A 13 -4.53 12.53 3.69
C PHE A 13 -4.50 11.46 4.80
N GLU A 14 -5.64 11.20 5.43
CA GLU A 14 -5.79 10.15 6.45
C GLU A 14 -5.66 8.75 5.83
N GLY A 15 -6.28 8.54 4.66
CA GLY A 15 -6.10 7.32 3.88
C GLY A 15 -4.63 7.08 3.53
N MET A 16 -3.89 8.13 3.16
CA MET A 16 -2.46 8.03 2.87
C MET A 16 -1.67 7.66 4.13
N ARG A 17 -2.01 8.21 5.30
CA ARG A 17 -1.34 7.81 6.54
C ARG A 17 -1.55 6.34 6.87
N ARG A 18 -2.77 5.81 6.64
CA ARG A 18 -3.04 4.37 6.79
C ARG A 18 -2.20 3.52 5.84
N ILE A 19 -1.99 3.96 4.60
CA ILE A 19 -1.06 3.31 3.66
C ILE A 19 0.37 3.33 4.22
N VAL A 20 0.86 4.48 4.68
CA VAL A 20 2.22 4.58 5.22
C VAL A 20 2.40 3.67 6.43
N THR A 21 1.45 3.63 7.36
CA THR A 21 1.45 2.71 8.50
C THR A 21 1.48 1.24 8.05
N ALA A 22 0.76 0.91 6.98
CA ALA A 22 0.71 -0.45 6.45
C ALA A 22 2.04 -0.89 5.78
N LEU A 23 2.79 0.05 5.21
CA LEU A 23 3.98 -0.23 4.41
C LEU A 23 5.30 -0.09 5.18
N PHE A 24 5.36 0.75 6.22
CA PHE A 24 6.58 1.04 6.97
C PHE A 24 6.52 0.40 8.35
N ALA A 25 7.54 -0.39 8.68
CA ALA A 25 7.64 -1.03 9.99
C ALA A 25 7.97 -0.03 11.12
N ASP A 26 8.73 1.03 10.80
CA ASP A 26 9.12 2.05 11.76
C ASP A 26 7.98 3.09 11.92
N PRO A 27 7.46 3.32 13.13
CA PRO A 27 6.37 4.26 13.38
C PRO A 27 6.73 5.73 13.16
N SER A 28 8.01 6.08 13.03
CA SER A 28 8.46 7.45 12.71
C SER A 28 7.94 7.94 11.36
N TYR A 29 7.76 7.04 10.38
CA TYR A 29 7.26 7.40 9.05
C TYR A 29 5.79 7.87 9.05
N PRO A 30 4.83 7.12 9.60
CA PRO A 30 3.45 7.60 9.69
C PRO A 30 3.29 8.76 10.68
N ALA A 31 4.17 8.91 11.68
CA ALA A 31 4.19 10.04 12.59
C ALA A 31 4.73 11.34 11.96
N ASP A 32 5.58 11.24 10.93
CA ASP A 32 6.08 12.39 10.18
C ASP A 32 5.02 12.91 9.20
N GLY A 33 4.29 13.95 9.61
CA GLY A 33 3.29 14.62 8.79
C GLY A 33 3.83 15.22 7.48
N HIS A 34 5.09 15.65 7.45
CA HIS A 34 5.71 16.17 6.22
C HIS A 34 6.00 15.05 5.23
N TYR A 35 6.50 13.91 5.72
CA TYR A 35 6.68 12.72 4.89
C TYR A 35 5.35 12.23 4.31
N VAL A 36 4.32 12.07 5.15
CA VAL A 36 2.98 11.65 4.70
C VAL A 36 2.42 12.64 3.68
N ARG A 37 2.65 13.95 3.86
CA ARG A 37 2.18 14.99 2.92
C ARG A 37 2.83 14.86 1.55
N ARG A 38 4.14 14.69 1.48
CA ARG A 38 4.84 14.46 0.19
C ARG A 38 4.32 13.22 -0.52
N ARG A 39 4.04 12.13 0.23
CA ARG A 39 3.45 10.90 -0.35
C ARG A 39 2.02 11.13 -0.83
N TYR A 40 1.23 11.89 -0.07
CA TYR A 40 -0.13 12.26 -0.43
C TYR A 40 -0.17 13.06 -1.74
N GLU A 41 0.55 14.19 -1.79
CA GLU A 41 0.63 15.07 -2.97
C GLU A 41 1.11 14.30 -4.20
N SER A 42 2.13 13.45 -4.06
CA SER A 42 2.59 12.58 -5.14
C SER A 42 1.54 11.56 -5.59
N GLY A 43 0.72 11.05 -4.67
CA GLY A 43 -0.29 10.02 -4.96
C GLY A 43 -1.55 10.54 -5.64
N ILE A 44 -1.86 11.83 -5.47
CA ILE A 44 -3.02 12.49 -6.09
C ILE A 44 -2.65 13.33 -7.33
N ALA A 45 -1.37 13.35 -7.71
CA ALA A 45 -0.94 13.98 -8.94
C ALA A 45 -1.63 13.32 -10.16
N PRO A 46 -1.97 14.08 -11.20
CA PRO A 46 -2.56 13.53 -12.42
C PRO A 46 -1.74 12.36 -12.98
N GLY A 47 -2.42 11.27 -13.33
CA GLY A 47 -1.83 10.04 -13.85
C GLY A 47 -1.42 9.04 -12.76
N ALA A 48 -1.04 9.49 -11.56
CA ALA A 48 -0.66 8.60 -10.46
C ALA A 48 -1.88 7.83 -9.92
N TRP A 49 -2.98 8.55 -9.70
CA TRP A 49 -4.23 7.96 -9.21
C TRP A 49 -4.88 7.06 -10.27
N GLU A 50 -4.93 7.49 -11.53
CA GLU A 50 -5.53 6.74 -12.63
C GLU A 50 -4.79 5.41 -12.87
N SER A 51 -3.47 5.42 -12.78
CA SER A 51 -2.64 4.22 -12.91
C SER A 51 -2.96 3.20 -11.80
N LEU A 52 -3.20 3.66 -10.58
CA LEU A 52 -3.57 2.80 -9.45
C LEU A 52 -5.01 2.28 -9.57
N ALA A 53 -5.94 3.16 -9.94
CA ALA A 53 -7.35 2.81 -10.11
C ALA A 53 -7.55 1.79 -11.25
N ALA A 54 -6.78 1.91 -12.33
CA ALA A 54 -6.85 1.01 -13.48
C ALA A 54 -6.63 -0.47 -13.11
N ALA A 55 -5.69 -0.76 -12.20
CA ALA A 55 -5.42 -2.13 -11.74
C ALA A 55 -6.62 -2.77 -11.01
N ARG A 56 -7.54 -1.94 -10.49
CA ARG A 56 -8.75 -2.36 -9.78
C ARG A 56 -9.96 -2.54 -10.69
N PHE A 57 -9.87 -2.22 -11.99
CA PHE A 57 -10.98 -2.50 -12.90
C PHE A 57 -11.25 -4.00 -12.97
N ARG A 58 -12.54 -4.34 -12.90
CA ARG A 58 -13.06 -5.70 -12.97
C ARG A 58 -14.28 -5.73 -13.87
N ARG A 59 -14.50 -6.89 -14.48
CA ARG A 59 -15.74 -7.16 -15.22
C ARG A 59 -16.93 -7.06 -14.24
N PRO A 60 -18.02 -6.36 -14.60
CA PRO A 60 -19.23 -6.34 -13.78
C PRO A 60 -19.72 -7.75 -13.43
N GLY A 61 -20.13 -7.97 -12.18
CA GLY A 61 -20.62 -9.26 -11.67
C GLY A 61 -19.54 -10.28 -11.29
N LEU A 62 -18.26 -9.89 -11.28
CA LEU A 62 -17.16 -10.75 -10.86
C LEU A 62 -16.76 -10.43 -9.41
N GLU A 63 -16.82 -11.43 -8.54
CA GLU A 63 -16.42 -11.31 -7.14
C GLU A 63 -14.91 -11.04 -7.04
N PRO A 64 -14.45 -10.13 -6.16
CA PRO A 64 -13.02 -9.92 -5.95
C PRO A 64 -12.32 -11.23 -5.52
N PRO A 65 -11.11 -11.51 -6.04
CA PRO A 65 -10.33 -12.64 -5.55
C PRO A 65 -10.02 -12.46 -4.06
N VAL A 66 -10.03 -13.55 -3.31
CA VAL A 66 -9.65 -13.55 -1.89
C VAL A 66 -8.25 -12.98 -1.70
N THR A 67 -8.09 -12.19 -0.64
CA THR A 67 -6.80 -11.60 -0.28
C THR A 67 -5.78 -12.71 -0.03
N PRO A 68 -4.59 -12.68 -0.67
CA PRO A 68 -3.54 -13.67 -0.41
C PRO A 68 -3.14 -13.69 1.07
N SER A 69 -2.83 -14.88 1.58
CA SER A 69 -2.34 -15.03 2.96
C SER A 69 -1.07 -14.22 3.20
N SER A 70 -1.04 -13.50 4.33
CA SER A 70 0.17 -12.83 4.83
C SER A 70 1.17 -13.80 5.47
N LYS A 71 0.76 -15.05 5.76
CA LYS A 71 1.63 -16.08 6.33
C LYS A 71 2.52 -16.68 5.25
N ARG A 72 3.59 -15.96 4.90
CA ARG A 72 4.63 -16.43 3.98
C ARG A 72 5.70 -17.20 4.77
N ALA A 73 6.12 -18.34 4.24
CA ALA A 73 7.19 -19.13 4.83
C ALA A 73 8.58 -18.56 4.46
N TYR A 74 8.85 -17.30 4.86
CA TYR A 74 10.10 -16.60 4.54
C TYR A 74 11.35 -17.37 5.00
N GLY A 75 11.26 -18.17 6.06
CA GLY A 75 12.35 -19.05 6.51
C GLY A 75 12.77 -20.14 5.51
N ARG A 76 12.02 -20.36 4.41
CA ARG A 76 12.45 -21.22 3.30
C ARG A 76 13.42 -20.53 2.34
N ILE A 77 13.60 -19.22 2.47
CA ILE A 77 14.55 -18.45 1.66
C ILE A 77 15.94 -18.70 2.23
N THR A 78 16.75 -19.47 1.54
CA THR A 78 18.12 -19.88 1.97
C THR A 78 19.22 -19.17 1.19
N VAL A 79 18.86 -18.30 0.24
CA VAL A 79 19.84 -17.55 -0.55
C VAL A 79 20.55 -16.52 0.35
N PRO A 80 21.89 -16.43 0.30
CA PRO A 80 22.62 -15.41 1.04
C PRO A 80 22.09 -14.01 0.69
N THR A 81 21.71 -13.24 1.70
CA THR A 81 21.17 -11.88 1.54
C THR A 81 22.21 -10.89 2.06
N LEU A 82 22.62 -9.95 1.21
CA LEU A 82 23.41 -8.79 1.61
C LEU A 82 22.46 -7.66 1.99
N VAL A 83 22.54 -7.17 3.22
CA VAL A 83 21.86 -5.94 3.66
C VAL A 83 22.87 -4.80 3.60
N ILE A 84 22.58 -3.77 2.82
CA ILE A 84 23.43 -2.57 2.63
C ILE A 84 22.71 -1.38 3.25
#